data_AF-A0A6A6BI77-F1
#
_entry.id   AF-A0A6A6BI77-F1
#
_cell.length_a   1.000
_cell.length_b   1.000
_cell.length_c   1.000
_cell.angle_alpha   90.00
_cell.angle_beta   90.00
_cell.angle_gamma   90.00
#
_symmetry.space_group_name_H-M   'P 1'
#
loop_
_entity.id
_entity.type
_entity.pdbx_description
1 polymer ?
#
loop_
_entity_poly.entity_id
_entity_poly.type
_entity_poly.pdbx_seq_one_letter_code
_entity_poly.pdbx_strand_id
1 'polypeptide(L)'
;MDLIDYRNHPDLVTQDKYVLYIRDHYSKYCMLIPLKDKSARAVAAGLLRWIQPFGLPRQIHTNNGTEFRSVVQQLFDDYGIDLVCRRPRHL
;
A
#
# COMPACT_ATOMS: atom_id res chain seq x y z
N MET A 1 4.12 -3.84 -0.49
CA MET A 1 3.51 -2.55 -0.81
C MET A 1 4.40 -1.44 -0.30
N ASP A 2 4.39 -0.31 -1.00
CA ASP A 2 5.07 0.93 -0.62
C ASP A 2 4.21 2.12 -1.03
N LEU A 3 4.45 3.28 -0.42
CA LEU A 3 3.86 4.54 -0.82
C LEU A 3 4.96 5.45 -1.39
N ILE A 4 4.85 5.78 -2.67
CA ILE A 4 5.78 6.67 -3.37
C ILE A 4 5.26 8.10 -3.23
N ASP A 5 6.13 9.02 -2.81
CA ASP A 5 5.82 10.43 -2.61
C ASP A 5 6.02 11.22 -3.92
N TYR A 6 4.93 11.79 -4.42
CA TYR A 6 4.87 12.64 -5.61
C TYR A 6 4.37 14.05 -5.28
N ARG A 7 4.44 14.50 -4.02
CA ARG A 7 3.90 15.81 -3.61
C ARG A 7 4.46 17.00 -4.39
N ASN A 8 5.71 16.92 -4.83
CA ASN A 8 6.38 17.97 -5.61
C ASN A 8 6.03 17.90 -7.11
N HIS A 9 5.38 16.83 -7.54
CA HIS A 9 4.93 16.58 -8.91
C HIS A 9 3.54 15.92 -8.90
N PRO A 10 2.51 16.62 -8.37
CA PRO A 10 1.16 16.07 -8.34
C PRO A 10 0.64 15.89 -9.78
N ASP A 11 -0.27 14.94 -9.95
CA ASP A 11 -0.99 14.84 -11.22
C ASP A 11 -1.75 16.14 -11.50
N LEU A 12 -1.65 16.65 -12.73
CA LEU A 12 -2.16 17.98 -13.05
C LEU A 12 -3.69 18.06 -13.01
N VAL A 13 -4.38 16.95 -13.34
CA VAL A 13 -5.84 16.90 -13.45
C VAL A 13 -6.46 16.41 -12.15
N THR A 14 -6.02 15.24 -11.72
CA THR A 14 -6.51 14.56 -10.53
C THR A 14 -5.86 15.10 -9.26
N GLN A 15 -4.76 15.86 -9.28
CA GLN A 15 -4.12 16.36 -8.05
C GLN A 15 -3.68 15.25 -7.07
N ASP A 16 -3.50 14.02 -7.56
CA ASP A 16 -2.96 12.92 -6.77
C ASP A 16 -1.47 13.18 -6.47
N LYS A 17 -1.08 12.95 -5.21
CA LYS A 17 0.23 13.34 -4.67
C LYS A 17 1.06 12.14 -4.23
N TYR A 18 0.46 10.95 -4.24
CA TYR A 18 1.09 9.74 -3.79
C TYR A 18 0.72 8.60 -4.73
N VAL A 19 1.57 7.58 -4.78
CA VAL A 19 1.28 6.35 -5.52
C VAL A 19 1.47 5.17 -4.57
N LEU A 20 0.39 4.43 -4.32
CA LEU A 20 0.46 3.14 -3.67
C LEU A 20 0.97 2.13 -4.69
N TYR A 21 2.15 1.60 -4.41
CA TYR A 21 2.83 0.62 -5.22
C TYR A 21 2.69 -0.76 -4.59
N ILE A 22 2.09 -1.69 -5.32
CA ILE A 22 1.92 -3.07 -4.90
C ILE A 22 2.58 -3.97 -5.94
N ARG A 23 3.43 -4.89 -5.48
CA ARG A 23 4.08 -5.89 -6.30
C ARG A 23 3.82 -7.26 -5.70
N ASP A 24 3.36 -8.19 -6.53
CA ASP A 24 3.39 -9.60 -6.19
C ASP A 24 4.83 -10.14 -6.33
N HIS A 25 5.31 -10.81 -5.30
CA HIS A 25 6.69 -11.28 -5.24
C HIS A 25 6.96 -12.46 -6.17
N TYR A 26 5.95 -13.29 -6.45
CA TYR A 26 6.09 -14.48 -7.29
C TYR A 26 6.04 -14.13 -8.78
N SER A 27 4.90 -13.62 -9.25
CA SER A 27 4.65 -13.28 -10.65
C SER A 27 5.38 -12.02 -11.11
N LYS A 28 5.88 -11.21 -10.17
CA LYS A 28 6.41 -9.86 -10.41
C LYS A 28 5.38 -8.87 -10.97
N TYR A 29 4.09 -9.23 -10.99
CA TYR A 29 3.03 -8.31 -11.37
C TYR A 29 3.03 -7.09 -10.45
N CYS A 30 2.87 -5.90 -11.03
CA CYS A 30 2.92 -4.63 -10.31
C CYS A 30 1.67 -3.81 -10.65
N MET A 31 1.10 -3.16 -9.63
CA MET A 31 0.03 -2.18 -9.79
C MET A 31 0.43 -0.88 -9.09
N LEU A 32 0.23 0.21 -9.81
CA LEU A 32 0.44 1.57 -9.32
C LEU A 32 -0.93 2.21 -9.17
N ILE A 33 -1.21 2.66 -7.96
CA ILE A 33 -2.52 3.15 -7.59
C ILE A 33 -2.36 4.59 -7.09
N PRO A 34 -2.82 5.61 -7.84
CA PRO A 34 -2.68 7.00 -7.42
C PRO A 34 -3.57 7.28 -6.20
N LEU A 35 -3.07 8.13 -5.30
CA LEU A 35 -3.72 8.53 -4.06
C LEU A 35 -3.56 10.04 -3.82
N LYS A 36 -4.63 10.68 -3.35
CA LYS A 36 -4.67 12.09 -2.93
C LYS A 36 -3.84 12.36 -1.68
N ASP A 37 -3.89 11.41 -0.75
CA ASP A 37 -3.24 11.49 0.55
C ASP A 37 -2.75 10.10 1.01
N LYS A 38 -2.00 10.11 2.12
CA LYS A 38 -1.46 8.91 2.77
C LYS A 38 -2.35 8.40 3.91
N SER A 39 -3.61 8.84 3.98
CA SER A 39 -4.52 8.41 5.03
C SER A 39 -4.72 6.91 4.94
N ALA A 40 -4.94 6.27 6.09
CA ALA A 40 -5.22 4.86 6.13
C ALA A 40 -6.43 4.45 5.28
N ARG A 41 -7.45 5.31 5.20
CA ARG A 41 -8.63 5.09 4.36
C ARG A 41 -8.25 5.05 2.87
N ALA A 42 -7.41 5.97 2.41
CA ALA A 42 -6.94 5.99 1.04
C ALA A 42 -6.12 4.74 0.70
N VAL A 43 -5.22 4.32 1.61
CA VAL A 43 -4.41 3.09 1.46
C VAL A 43 -5.30 1.85 1.45
N ALA A 44 -6.27 1.73 2.36
CA ALA A 44 -7.21 0.61 2.41
C ALA A 44 -8.04 0.51 1.13
N ALA A 45 -8.55 1.64 0.62
CA ALA A 45 -9.26 1.67 -0.66
C ALA A 45 -8.37 1.23 -1.84
N GLY A 46 -7.09 1.64 -1.84
CA GLY A 46 -6.12 1.17 -2.81
C GLY A 46 -5.82 -0.33 -2.71
N LEU A 47 -5.71 -0.87 -1.50
CA LEU A 47 -5.52 -2.30 -1.26
C LEU A 47 -6.72 -3.12 -1.75
N LEU A 48 -7.95 -2.66 -1.51
CA LEU A 48 -9.16 -3.33 -2.01
C LEU A 48 -9.17 -3.41 -3.55
N ARG A 49 -8.69 -2.37 -4.25
CA ARG A 49 -8.53 -2.42 -5.72
C ARG A 49 -7.55 -3.50 -6.19
N TRP A 50 -6.54 -3.82 -5.38
CA TRP A 50 -5.63 -4.93 -5.66
C TRP A 50 -6.25 -6.29 -5.35
N ILE A 51 -6.99 -6.38 -4.24
CA ILE A 51 -7.63 -7.63 -3.81
C ILE A 51 -8.72 -8.07 -4.79
N GLN A 52 -9.46 -7.14 -5.40
CA GLN A 52 -10.54 -7.46 -6.34
C GLN A 52 -10.13 -8.42 -7.47
N PRO A 53 -9.05 -8.16 -8.23
CA PRO A 53 -8.61 -9.08 -9.29
C PRO A 53 -7.80 -10.29 -8.81
N PHE A 54 -7.08 -10.21 -7.68
CA PHE A 54 -6.11 -11.24 -7.28
C PHE A 54 -6.50 -12.06 -6.05
N GLY A 55 -7.57 -11.68 -5.36
CA GLY A 55 -7.93 -12.22 -4.06
C GLY A 55 -7.05 -11.69 -2.92
N LEU A 56 -7.24 -12.26 -1.73
CA LEU A 56 -6.51 -11.86 -0.53
C LEU A 56 -5.08 -12.43 -0.58
N PRO A 57 -4.05 -11.60 -0.42
CA PRO A 57 -2.68 -12.10 -0.29
C PRO A 57 -2.51 -12.77 1.08
N ARG A 58 -1.70 -13.82 1.14
CA ARG A 58 -1.35 -14.47 2.41
C ARG A 58 -0.51 -13.58 3.33
N GLN A 59 0.39 -12.79 2.74
CA GLN A 59 1.32 -11.95 3.48
C GLN A 59 1.60 -10.65 2.72
N ILE A 60 1.64 -9.53 3.44
CA ILE A 60 1.98 -8.22 2.89
C ILE A 60 3.24 -7.69 3.54
N HIS A 61 4.19 -7.28 2.70
CA HIS A 61 5.42 -6.61 3.12
C HIS A 61 5.29 -5.10 2.95
N THR A 62 5.40 -4.30 4.01
CA THR A 62 5.42 -2.83 3.92
C THR A 62 6.75 -2.26 4.44
N ASN A 63 7.22 -1.19 3.78
CA ASN A 63 8.43 -0.44 4.13
C ASN A 63 8.15 0.98 4.60
N ASN A 64 6.92 1.48 4.45
CA ASN A 64 6.55 2.84 4.85
C ASN A 64 5.83 2.85 6.21
N GLY A 65 5.99 3.97 6.95
CA GLY A 65 5.92 4.08 8.41
C GLY A 65 4.59 3.75 9.11
N THR A 66 4.59 3.97 10.43
CA THR A 66 3.50 3.71 11.40
C THR A 66 2.14 4.30 11.04
N GLU A 67 2.09 5.28 10.13
CA GLU A 67 0.94 6.16 9.87
C GLU A 67 -0.30 5.46 9.30
N PHE A 68 -0.12 4.37 8.54
CA PHE A 68 -1.24 3.55 8.05
C PHE A 68 -1.23 2.14 8.65
N ARG A 69 -0.22 1.83 9.49
CA ARG A 69 -0.04 0.50 10.07
C ARG A 69 -1.23 0.07 10.92
N SER A 70 -1.75 0.93 11.80
CA SER A 70 -2.82 0.54 12.74
C SER A 70 -4.11 0.13 12.02
N VAL A 71 -4.53 0.90 11.02
CA VAL A 71 -5.77 0.64 10.29
C VAL A 71 -5.60 -0.48 9.27
N VAL A 72 -4.44 -0.56 8.61
CA VAL A 72 -4.14 -1.68 7.71
C VAL A 72 -4.02 -2.99 8.50
N GLN A 73 -3.44 -2.95 9.71
CA GLN A 73 -3.38 -4.10 10.60
C GLN A 73 -4.78 -4.56 10.99
N GLN A 74 -5.66 -3.67 11.45
CA GLN A 74 -7.05 -4.02 11.77
C GLN A 74 -7.77 -4.65 10.57
N LEU A 75 -7.65 -4.04 9.39
CA LEU A 75 -8.22 -4.58 8.16
C LEU A 75 -7.64 -5.96 7.81
N PHE A 76 -6.39 -6.24 8.15
CA PHE A 76 -5.76 -7.52 7.83
C PHE A 76 -6.04 -8.59 8.87
N ASP A 77 -6.17 -8.21 10.14
CA ASP A 77 -6.59 -9.10 11.23
C ASP A 77 -7.99 -9.65 10.96
N ASP A 78 -8.93 -8.80 10.53
CA ASP A 78 -10.30 -9.20 10.16
C ASP A 78 -10.35 -10.21 9.00
N TYR A 79 -9.32 -10.22 8.14
CA TYR A 79 -9.24 -11.08 6.95
C TYR A 79 -8.19 -12.19 7.06
N GLY A 80 -7.52 -12.34 8.21
CA GLY A 80 -6.48 -13.35 8.44
C GLY A 80 -5.22 -13.18 7.58
N ILE A 81 -4.83 -11.93 7.28
CA ILE A 81 -3.65 -11.60 6.47
C ILE A 81 -2.46 -11.24 7.37
N ASP A 82 -1.30 -11.84 7.12
CA ASP A 82 -0.08 -11.53 7.87
C ASP A 82 0.58 -10.23 7.37
N LEU A 83 0.69 -9.22 8.24
CA LEU A 83 1.46 -8.00 7.96
C LEU A 83 2.90 -8.16 8.47
N VAL A 84 3.87 -8.15 7.56
CA VAL A 84 5.30 -8.13 7.91
C VAL A 84 5.93 -6.79 7.55
N CYS A 85 6.50 -6.15 8.56
CA CYS A 85 7.22 -4.89 8.38
C CYS A 85 8.72 -5.16 8.40
N ARG A 86 9.47 -4.67 7.39
CA ARG A 86 10.92 -4.82 7.41
C ARG A 86 11.54 -3.83 8.40
N ARG A 87 12.51 -4.31 9.20
CA ARG A 87 13.36 -3.41 10.01
C ARG A 87 14.19 -2.51 9.07
N PRO A 88 14.50 -1.26 9.45
CA PRO A 88 15.44 -0.44 8.70
C PRO A 88 16.73 -1.23 8.49
N ARG A 89 17.21 -1.32 7.26
CA ARG A 89 18.53 -1.89 7.00
C ARG A 89 19.55 -0.89 7.54
N HIS A 90 20.16 -1.21 8.69
CA HIS A 90 21.40 -0.55 9.10
C HIS A 90 22.46 -0.93 8.07
N LEU A 91 22.90 0.05 7.29
CA LEU A 91 24.22 0.09 6.69
C LEU A 91 25.10 0.92 7.62
#